data_AF-A0A518HJT7-F1
#
_entry.id   AF-A0A518HJT7-F1
#
_cell.length_a   1.000
_cell.length_b   1.000
_cell.length_c   1.000
_cell.angle_alpha   90.00
_cell.angle_beta   90.00
_cell.angle_gamma   90.00
#
_symmetry.space_group_name_H-M   'P 1'
#
loop_
_entity.id
_entity.type
_entity.pdbx_description
1 polymer ?
#
loop_
_entity_poly.entity_id
_entity_poly.type
_entity_poly.pdbx_seq_one_letter_code
_entity_poly.pdbx_strand_id
1 'polypeptide(L)'
;MIFAVIAFSFRTVNAVLTNLQEAYAVDWTSEFVIRHLRSTGNIWPSDWSDLEDEFESEAGHGDQFTFEELQELVNIRWGTRPATIASCDPPMKVITLASGSESHFVGSEPNERIRNYLADALSTTSDSPK
;
A
#
# COMPACT_ATOMS: atom_id res chain seq x y z
N MET A 1 16.55 41.78 -2.54
CA MET A 1 15.51 40.84 -3.01
C MET A 1 16.17 39.51 -3.40
N ILE A 2 16.80 38.82 -2.43
CA ILE A 2 17.54 37.55 -2.63
C ILE A 2 17.05 36.43 -1.68
N PHE A 3 16.26 36.78 -0.65
CA PHE A 3 15.71 35.81 0.32
C PHE A 3 14.47 35.03 -0.17
N ALA A 4 13.82 35.46 -1.26
CA ALA A 4 12.61 34.79 -1.77
C ALA A 4 12.89 33.55 -2.64
N VAL A 5 14.08 33.45 -3.24
CA VAL A 5 14.46 32.31 -4.09
C VAL A 5 14.86 31.10 -3.25
N ILE A 6 15.53 31.32 -2.12
CA ILE A 6 16.01 30.24 -1.25
C ILE A 6 14.83 29.50 -0.58
N ALA A 7 13.80 30.22 -0.11
CA ALA A 7 12.63 29.61 0.53
C ALA A 7 11.74 28.81 -0.45
N PHE A 8 11.74 29.17 -1.74
CA PHE A 8 10.98 28.44 -2.76
C PHE A 8 11.67 27.11 -3.11
N SER A 9 13.01 27.10 -3.20
CA SER A 9 13.79 25.88 -3.44
C SER A 9 13.65 24.86 -2.32
N PHE A 10 13.68 25.27 -1.05
CA PHE A 10 13.51 24.34 0.08
C PHE A 10 12.11 23.72 0.16
N ARG A 11 11.05 24.50 -0.13
CA ARG A 11 9.67 23.99 -0.11
C ARG A 11 9.42 22.95 -1.21
N THR A 12 9.93 23.19 -2.41
CA THR A 12 9.76 22.27 -3.54
C THR A 12 10.54 20.98 -3.34
N VAL A 13 11.77 21.04 -2.82
CA VAL A 13 12.58 19.83 -2.54
C VAL A 13 11.93 18.99 -1.43
N ASN A 14 11.47 19.60 -0.34
CA ASN A 14 10.77 18.85 0.72
C ASN A 14 9.49 18.19 0.21
N ALA A 15 8.68 18.90 -0.60
CA ALA A 15 7.46 18.31 -1.15
C ALA A 15 7.74 17.11 -2.08
N VAL A 16 8.80 17.17 -2.90
CA VAL A 16 9.20 16.04 -3.77
C VAL A 16 9.68 14.84 -2.94
N LEU A 17 10.50 15.07 -1.92
CA LEU A 17 11.00 14.00 -1.05
C LEU A 17 9.87 13.35 -0.24
N THR A 18 8.94 14.13 0.31
CA THR A 18 7.76 13.61 1.01
C THR A 18 6.89 12.78 0.07
N ASN A 19 6.62 13.25 -1.15
CA ASN A 19 5.83 12.49 -2.12
C ASN A 19 6.49 11.16 -2.51
N LEU A 20 7.82 11.12 -2.60
CA LEU A 20 8.56 9.89 -2.87
C LEU A 20 8.48 8.91 -1.70
N GLN A 21 8.70 9.40 -0.48
CA GLN A 21 8.59 8.60 0.74
C GLN A 21 7.18 7.99 0.87
N GLU A 22 6.15 8.83 0.71
CA GLU A 22 4.76 8.39 0.74
C GLU A 22 4.45 7.35 -0.37
N ALA A 23 4.92 7.58 -1.60
CA ALA A 23 4.72 6.64 -2.69
C ALA A 23 5.37 5.27 -2.41
N TYR A 24 6.58 5.24 -1.85
CA TYR A 24 7.22 3.99 -1.43
C TYR A 24 6.46 3.32 -0.29
N ALA A 25 6.00 4.09 0.71
CA ALA A 25 5.27 3.54 1.84
C ALA A 25 4.01 2.78 1.42
N VAL A 26 3.19 3.36 0.53
CA VAL A 26 1.99 2.65 0.02
C VAL A 26 2.32 1.52 -0.94
N ASP A 27 3.37 1.64 -1.74
CA ASP A 27 3.79 0.59 -2.67
C ASP A 27 4.22 -0.67 -1.89
N TRP A 28 5.06 -0.50 -0.86
CA TRP A 28 5.51 -1.58 0.02
C TRP A 28 4.37 -2.18 0.83
N THR A 29 3.55 -1.33 1.44
CA THR A 29 2.40 -1.81 2.23
C THR A 29 1.45 -2.64 1.36
N SER A 30 1.24 -2.26 0.10
CA SER A 30 0.41 -3.05 -0.82
C SER A 30 1.03 -4.40 -1.18
N GLU A 31 2.36 -4.48 -1.27
CA GLU A 31 3.08 -5.74 -1.48
C GLU A 31 2.97 -6.66 -0.26
N PHE A 32 3.12 -6.13 0.95
CA PHE A 32 2.92 -6.89 2.18
C PHE A 32 1.50 -7.45 2.27
N VAL A 33 0.49 -6.63 1.97
CA VAL A 33 -0.91 -7.09 1.94
C VAL A 33 -1.12 -8.20 0.90
N ILE A 34 -0.57 -8.07 -0.31
CA ILE A 34 -0.69 -9.11 -1.34
C ILE A 34 0.01 -10.41 -0.92
N ARG A 35 1.17 -10.32 -0.25
CA ARG A 35 1.89 -11.49 0.26
C ARG A 35 1.14 -12.19 1.38
N HIS A 36 0.59 -11.43 2.33
CA HIS A 36 -0.29 -11.95 3.37
C HIS A 36 -1.50 -12.66 2.77
N LEU A 37 -2.16 -12.04 1.79
CA LEU A 37 -3.29 -12.68 1.09
C LEU A 37 -2.86 -13.99 0.41
N ARG A 38 -1.66 -14.02 -0.17
CA ARG A 38 -1.13 -15.24 -0.80
C ARG A 38 -0.82 -16.34 0.20
N SER A 39 -0.27 -16.00 1.37
CA SER A 39 0.12 -16.96 2.41
C SER A 39 -1.07 -17.52 3.19
N THR A 40 -2.13 -16.73 3.36
CA THR A 40 -3.30 -17.07 4.18
C THR A 40 -4.51 -17.59 3.40
N GLY A 41 -4.43 -17.68 2.07
CA GLY A 41 -5.55 -18.14 1.24
C GLY A 41 -6.63 -17.06 1.03
N ASN A 42 -6.18 -15.83 0.78
CA ASN A 42 -6.98 -14.61 0.55
C ASN A 42 -7.74 -14.12 1.77
N ILE A 43 -7.21 -14.32 2.98
CA ILE A 43 -7.77 -13.72 4.20
C ILE A 43 -7.24 -12.28 4.30
N TRP A 44 -8.16 -11.31 4.40
CA TRP A 44 -7.77 -9.91 4.55
C TRP A 44 -7.15 -9.69 5.94
N PRO A 45 -6.02 -8.96 6.05
CA PRO A 45 -5.40 -8.67 7.35
C PRO A 45 -6.38 -7.90 8.25
N SER A 46 -6.35 -8.24 9.54
CA SER A 46 -7.22 -7.68 10.56
C SER A 46 -6.61 -6.45 11.22
N ASP A 47 -5.28 -6.41 11.31
CA ASP A 47 -4.50 -5.27 11.79
C ASP A 47 -3.05 -5.35 11.24
N TRP A 48 -2.18 -4.49 11.77
CA TRP A 48 -0.78 -4.45 11.35
C TRP A 48 0.02 -5.69 11.78
N SER A 49 -0.31 -6.34 12.89
CA SER A 49 0.46 -7.52 13.35
C SER A 49 0.40 -8.68 12.35
N ASP A 50 -0.70 -8.78 11.60
CA ASP A 50 -0.85 -9.75 10.50
C ASP A 50 0.14 -9.50 9.33
N LEU A 51 0.82 -8.35 9.28
CA LEU A 51 1.76 -7.95 8.24
C LEU A 51 3.22 -7.89 8.73
N GLU A 52 3.46 -8.15 10.02
CA GLU A 52 4.80 -8.05 10.63
C GLU A 52 5.75 -9.09 10.04
N ASP A 53 5.27 -10.33 9.86
CA ASP A 53 6.05 -11.40 9.23
C ASP A 53 6.45 -11.04 7.79
N GLU A 54 5.54 -10.43 7.01
CA GLU A 54 5.85 -9.98 5.64
C GLU A 54 6.89 -8.86 5.63
N PHE A 55 6.80 -7.92 6.58
CA PHE A 55 7.80 -6.87 6.75
C PHE A 55 9.18 -7.44 7.11
N GLU A 56 9.25 -8.34 8.11
CA GLU A 56 10.51 -8.96 8.54
C GLU A 56 11.14 -9.85 7.46
N SER A 57 10.31 -10.51 6.65
CA SER A 57 10.78 -11.36 5.55
C SER A 57 11.51 -10.57 4.45
N GLU A 58 11.27 -9.26 4.37
CA GLU A 58 11.79 -8.37 3.35
C GLU A 58 13.20 -7.86 3.71
N ALA A 59 14.11 -8.80 3.99
CA ALA A 59 15.48 -8.58 4.45
C ALA A 59 16.38 -7.71 3.53
N GLY A 60 15.86 -7.25 2.37
CA GLY A 60 16.56 -6.38 1.41
C GLY A 60 16.16 -4.90 1.45
N HIS A 61 15.15 -4.53 2.24
CA HIS A 61 14.52 -3.20 2.22
C HIS A 61 14.58 -2.45 3.56
N GLY A 62 15.08 -3.10 4.62
CA GLY A 62 15.07 -2.61 6.01
C GLY A 62 15.80 -1.29 6.32
N ASP A 63 16.44 -0.65 5.33
CA ASP A 63 17.07 0.66 5.51
C ASP A 63 16.14 1.85 5.14
N GLN A 64 14.99 1.63 4.50
CA GLN A 64 14.14 2.78 4.07
C GLN A 64 13.00 3.11 5.03
N PHE A 65 12.40 2.11 5.69
CA PHE A 65 11.34 2.29 6.66
C PHE A 65 11.46 1.26 7.78
N THR A 66 11.24 1.73 9.00
CA THR A 66 10.82 0.89 10.12
C THR A 66 9.36 0.49 9.96
N PHE A 67 8.95 -0.57 10.65
CA PHE A 67 7.55 -0.99 10.63
C PHE A 67 6.62 0.10 11.19
N GLU A 68 7.06 0.75 12.27
CA GLU A 68 6.35 1.86 12.92
C GLU A 68 6.15 3.06 11.97
N GLU A 69 7.16 3.41 11.16
CA GLU A 69 7.01 4.48 10.16
C GLU A 69 5.95 4.15 9.10
N LEU A 70 5.83 2.88 8.67
CA LEU A 70 4.76 2.48 7.76
C LEU A 70 3.38 2.59 8.42
N GLN A 71 3.27 2.21 9.71
CA GLN A 71 2.04 2.36 10.49
C GLN A 71 1.61 3.82 10.63
N GLU A 72 2.56 4.76 10.69
CA GLU A 72 2.28 6.19 10.76
C GLU A 72 1.92 6.80 9.41
N LEU A 73 2.52 6.31 8.32
CA LEU A 73 2.35 6.87 6.98
C LEU A 73 1.13 6.31 6.24
N VAL A 74 0.70 5.09 6.55
CA VAL A 74 -0.31 4.37 5.78
C VAL A 74 -1.50 3.97 6.65
N ASN A 75 -2.69 4.23 6.14
CA ASN A 75 -3.95 3.73 6.68
C ASN A 75 -4.46 2.57 5.85
N ILE A 76 -4.74 1.45 6.51
CA ILE A 76 -5.39 0.29 5.90
C ILE A 76 -6.82 0.18 6.42
N ARG A 77 -7.79 -0.04 5.52
CA ARG A 77 -9.17 -0.30 5.89
C ARG A 77 -9.34 -1.75 6.34
N TRP A 78 -9.14 -1.95 7.63
CA TRP A 78 -9.41 -3.22 8.32
C TRP A 78 -10.87 -3.64 8.22
N GLY A 79 -11.13 -4.95 8.32
CA GLY A 79 -12.49 -5.52 8.29
C GLY A 79 -13.18 -5.48 6.92
N THR A 80 -12.43 -5.23 5.84
CA THR A 80 -12.96 -5.29 4.48
C THR A 80 -12.97 -6.72 3.98
N ARG A 81 -14.07 -7.14 3.34
CA ARG A 81 -14.15 -8.49 2.75
C ARG A 81 -13.40 -8.52 1.41
N PRO A 82 -12.52 -9.51 1.16
CA PRO A 82 -11.79 -9.64 -0.10
C PRO A 82 -12.68 -9.60 -1.35
N ALA A 83 -13.82 -10.29 -1.33
CA ALA A 83 -14.78 -10.29 -2.45
C ALA A 83 -15.38 -8.90 -2.74
N THR A 84 -15.49 -8.03 -1.72
CA THR A 84 -15.95 -6.65 -1.90
C THR A 84 -14.86 -5.80 -2.56
N ILE A 85 -13.59 -6.02 -2.22
CA ILE A 85 -12.45 -5.33 -2.84
C ILE A 85 -12.34 -5.72 -4.32
N ALA A 86 -12.39 -7.03 -4.61
CA ALA A 86 -12.26 -7.59 -5.95
C ALA A 86 -13.29 -7.07 -6.96
N SER A 87 -14.52 -6.81 -6.51
CA SER A 87 -15.66 -6.45 -7.37
C SER A 87 -15.92 -4.94 -7.47
N CYS A 88 -15.22 -4.10 -6.70
CA CYS A 88 -15.48 -2.67 -6.67
C CYS A 88 -14.88 -1.96 -7.91
N ASP A 89 -15.66 -1.10 -8.57
CA ASP A 89 -15.22 -0.26 -9.69
C ASP A 89 -15.83 1.16 -9.52
N PRO A 90 -15.01 2.23 -9.36
CA PRO A 90 -13.55 2.23 -9.34
C PRO A 90 -12.95 1.46 -8.15
N PRO A 91 -11.64 1.11 -8.17
CA PRO A 91 -10.99 0.39 -7.08
C PRO A 91 -11.26 1.01 -5.71
N MET A 92 -11.65 0.18 -4.74
CA MET A 92 -11.90 0.63 -3.37
C MET A 92 -10.60 1.09 -2.72
N LYS A 93 -10.60 2.29 -2.13
CA LYS A 93 -9.47 2.82 -1.34
C LYS A 93 -9.36 2.07 0.00
N VAL A 94 -8.67 0.94 -0.01
CA VAL A 94 -8.37 0.11 1.17
C VAL A 94 -6.99 0.38 1.73
N ILE A 95 -6.09 0.95 0.93
CA ILE A 95 -4.80 1.53 1.35
C ILE A 95 -4.80 3.01 0.97
N THR A 96 -4.51 3.85 1.94
CA THR A 96 -4.45 5.32 1.79
C THR A 96 -3.30 5.89 2.59
N LEU A 97 -2.77 7.05 2.21
CA LEU A 97 -1.78 7.76 3.01
C LEU A 97 -2.45 8.49 4.18
N ALA A 98 -1.80 8.50 5.33
CA ALA A 98 -2.26 9.21 6.52
C ALA A 98 -2.34 10.74 6.30
N SER A 99 -1.51 11.27 5.39
CA SER A 99 -1.56 12.66 4.97
C SER A 99 -2.80 13.00 4.12
N GLY A 100 -3.51 11.99 3.61
CA GLY A 100 -4.62 12.15 2.67
C GLY A 100 -4.18 12.44 1.22
N SER A 101 -2.88 12.40 0.93
CA SER A 101 -2.37 12.52 -0.43
C SER A 101 -2.66 11.25 -1.25
N GLU A 102 -2.59 11.36 -2.58
CA GLU A 102 -2.73 10.21 -3.49
C GLU A 102 -1.38 9.86 -4.15
N SER A 103 -0.26 10.09 -3.47
CA SER A 103 1.08 9.80 -3.99
C SER A 103 1.26 8.29 -4.24
N HIS A 104 1.57 7.91 -5.48
CA HIS A 104 1.92 6.55 -5.88
C HIS A 104 2.76 6.57 -7.16
N PHE A 105 3.48 5.48 -7.46
CA PHE A 105 4.20 5.35 -8.72
C PHE A 105 3.25 5.14 -9.89
N VAL A 106 3.53 5.78 -11.02
CA VAL A 106 2.73 5.64 -12.25
C VAL A 106 2.67 4.16 -12.66
N GLY A 107 1.45 3.64 -12.84
CA GLY A 107 1.21 2.23 -13.19
C GLY A 107 1.28 1.25 -12.02
N SER A 108 1.49 1.73 -10.79
CA SER A 108 1.47 0.94 -9.55
C SER A 108 0.50 1.57 -8.54
N GLU A 109 -0.76 1.79 -8.93
CA GLU A 109 -1.77 2.23 -7.95
C GLU A 109 -2.05 1.07 -6.98
N PRO A 110 -1.84 1.26 -5.65
CA PRO A 110 -1.90 0.18 -4.67
C PRO A 110 -3.23 -0.58 -4.62
N ASN A 111 -4.35 0.14 -4.73
CA ASN A 111 -5.69 -0.43 -4.57
C ASN A 111 -6.11 -1.18 -5.83
N GLU A 112 -5.71 -0.72 -7.01
CA GLU A 112 -5.88 -1.41 -8.27
C GLU A 112 -5.10 -2.73 -8.27
N ARG A 113 -3.83 -2.73 -7.81
CA ARG A 113 -3.04 -3.95 -7.66
C ARG A 113 -3.71 -4.99 -6.77
N ILE A 114 -4.17 -4.57 -5.58
CA ILE A 114 -4.84 -5.47 -4.62
C ILE A 114 -6.16 -6.00 -5.20
N ARG A 115 -6.97 -5.13 -5.82
CA ARG A 115 -8.22 -5.52 -6.48
C ARG A 115 -7.96 -6.57 -7.56
N ASN A 116 -6.99 -6.32 -8.44
CA ASN A 116 -6.67 -7.23 -9.55
C ASN A 116 -6.18 -8.59 -9.03
N TYR A 117 -5.30 -8.59 -8.02
CA TYR A 117 -4.86 -9.83 -7.36
C TYR A 117 -6.05 -10.64 -6.82
N LEU A 118 -6.97 -9.99 -6.08
CA LEU A 118 -8.13 -10.65 -5.51
C LEU A 118 -9.13 -11.13 -6.57
N ALA A 119 -9.35 -10.36 -7.64
CA ALA A 119 -10.22 -10.76 -8.74
C ALA A 119 -9.70 -12.03 -9.42
N ASP A 120 -8.39 -12.10 -9.69
CA ASP A 120 -7.75 -13.27 -10.27
C ASP A 120 -7.80 -14.47 -9.31
N ALA A 121 -7.46 -14.28 -8.02
CA ALA A 121 -7.46 -15.35 -7.03
C ALA A 121 -8.86 -15.93 -6.77
N LEU A 122 -9.91 -15.11 -6.81
CA LEU A 122 -11.28 -15.57 -6.56
C LEU A 122 -11.92 -16.20 -7.81
N SER A 123 -11.51 -15.81 -9.02
CA SER A 123 -11.97 -16.48 -10.24
C SER A 123 -11.44 -17.91 -10.35
N THR A 124 -10.15 -18.13 -10.05
CA THR A 124 -9.52 -19.46 -10.07
C THR A 124 -10.09 -20.44 -9.05
N THR A 125 -10.57 -19.93 -7.91
CA THR A 125 -11.25 -20.76 -6.89
C THR A 125 -12.62 -21.24 -7.36
N SER A 126 -13.30 -20.49 -8.24
CA SER A 126 -14.62 -20.85 -8.77
C SER A 126 -14.58 -21.92 -9.85
N ASP A 127 -13.42 -22.15 -10.48
CA ASP A 127 -13.26 -23.07 -11.62
C ASP A 127 -12.77 -24.49 -11.23
N SER A 128 -12.59 -24.78 -9.93
CA SER A 128 -12.24 -26.15 -9.49
C SER A 128 -13.48 -27.06 -9.46
N PRO A 129 -13.56 -28.12 -10.28
CA PRO A 129 -14.67 -29.07 -10.23
C PRO A 129 -14.56 -29.95 -8.98
N LYS A 130 -15.71 -30.19 -8.33
CA LYS A 130 -15.88 -31.19 -7.26
C LYS A 130 -15.64 -32.61 -7.76
#